data_AF-A0A379X347-F1
#
_entry.id   AF-A0A379X347-F1
#
_cell.length_a   1.000
_cell.length_b   1.000
_cell.length_c   1.000
_cell.angle_alpha   90.00
_cell.angle_beta   90.00
_cell.angle_gamma   90.00
#
_symmetry.space_group_name_H-M   'P 1'
#
loop_
_entity.id
_entity.type
_entity.pdbx_description
1 polymer ?
#
loop_
_entity_poly.entity_id
_entity_poly.type
_entity_poly.pdbx_seq_one_letter_code
_entity_poly.pdbx_strand_id
1 'polypeptide(L)'
;MTVKTRIGIDDQDSYAFLCDFINTVSGQGECEMFIIHARKAWLSGLSPKENREIPPLDYPRVYQLKRDFPHLTMSINGGIKSLEEAKEHLRHMDGVMVGREAYQNPGILAAVDREIFGADTPMRPGCGGSRDVSLY
;
A
#
# COMPACT_ATOMS: atom_id res chain seq x y z
N MET A 1 5.03 -4.29 -14.45
CA MET A 1 3.57 -4.11 -14.28
C MET A 1 3.26 -4.03 -12.79
N THR A 2 2.35 -3.16 -12.37
CA THR A 2 1.97 -3.01 -10.95
C THR A 2 0.47 -3.30 -10.78
N VAL A 3 0.10 -4.04 -9.74
CA VAL A 3 -1.29 -4.33 -9.40
C VAL A 3 -1.67 -3.65 -8.09
N LYS A 4 -2.77 -2.89 -8.10
CA LYS A 4 -3.36 -2.32 -6.89
C LYS A 4 -4.64 -3.06 -6.54
N THR A 5 -4.71 -3.61 -5.33
CA THR A 5 -5.85 -4.41 -4.88
C THR A 5 -6.29 -4.07 -3.46
N ARG A 6 -7.36 -4.72 -3.00
CA ARG A 6 -7.86 -4.70 -1.61
C ARG A 6 -7.63 -6.04 -0.94
N ILE A 7 -7.67 -6.07 0.39
CA ILE A 7 -7.46 -7.28 1.19
C ILE A 7 -8.63 -8.29 1.17
N GLY A 8 -9.68 -8.02 0.40
CA GLY A 8 -10.88 -8.84 0.28
C GLY A 8 -11.97 -8.12 -0.51
N ILE A 9 -12.95 -8.87 -1.00
CA ILE A 9 -14.08 -8.37 -1.78
C ILE A 9 -15.35 -9.10 -1.32
N ASP A 10 -16.38 -8.35 -0.94
CA ASP A 10 -17.64 -8.89 -0.39
C ASP A 10 -17.33 -9.98 0.66
N ASP A 11 -17.92 -11.17 0.58
CA ASP A 11 -17.66 -12.25 1.52
C ASP A 11 -16.36 -13.04 1.25
N GLN A 12 -15.63 -12.71 0.18
CA GLN A 12 -14.31 -13.26 -0.11
C GLN A 12 -13.23 -12.40 0.56
N ASP A 13 -13.08 -12.57 1.88
CA ASP A 13 -12.14 -11.79 2.69
C ASP A 13 -11.28 -12.65 3.63
N SER A 14 -11.13 -13.94 3.33
CA SER A 14 -10.19 -14.80 4.07
C SER A 14 -8.75 -14.47 3.70
N TYR A 15 -7.81 -14.77 4.61
CA TYR A 15 -6.39 -14.58 4.32
C TYR A 15 -5.91 -15.52 3.20
N ALA A 16 -6.40 -16.76 3.18
CA ALA A 16 -6.11 -17.72 2.12
C ALA A 16 -6.51 -17.19 0.73
N PHE A 17 -7.72 -16.60 0.62
CA PHE A 17 -8.17 -15.98 -0.62
C PHE A 17 -7.21 -14.88 -1.12
N LEU A 18 -6.73 -14.03 -0.21
CA LEU A 18 -5.75 -12.99 -0.55
C LEU A 18 -4.43 -13.58 -1.03
N CYS A 19 -3.90 -14.61 -0.35
CA CYS A 19 -2.68 -15.29 -0.76
C CYS A 19 -2.82 -15.98 -2.12
N ASP A 20 -3.95 -16.63 -2.37
CA ASP A 20 -4.25 -17.29 -3.65
C ASP A 20 -4.30 -16.28 -4.80
N PHE A 21 -4.90 -15.12 -4.56
CA PHE A 21 -4.88 -14.01 -5.52
C PHE A 21 -3.46 -13.55 -5.83
N ILE A 22 -2.64 -13.30 -4.80
CA ILE A 22 -1.26 -12.84 -4.99
C ILE A 22 -0.45 -13.87 -5.78
N ASN A 23 -0.49 -15.15 -5.40
CA ASN A 23 0.19 -16.24 -6.11
C ASN A 23 -0.23 -16.34 -7.57
N THR A 24 -1.52 -16.21 -7.84
CA THR A 24 -2.05 -16.28 -9.20
C THR A 24 -1.50 -15.13 -10.05
N VAL A 25 -1.57 -13.91 -9.53
CA VAL A 25 -1.16 -12.71 -10.26
C VAL A 25 0.35 -12.62 -10.42
N SER A 26 1.13 -12.96 -9.39
CA SER A 26 2.59 -12.96 -9.46
C SER A 26 3.12 -14.08 -10.36
N GLY A 27 2.51 -15.28 -10.30
CA GLY A 27 2.94 -16.45 -11.06
C GLY A 27 2.52 -16.45 -12.53
N GLN A 28 1.27 -16.05 -12.84
CA GLN A 28 0.75 -16.08 -14.22
C GLN A 28 0.99 -14.76 -14.97
N GLY A 29 1.11 -13.64 -14.24
CA GLY A 29 1.21 -12.30 -14.82
C GLY A 29 2.59 -11.66 -14.70
N GLU A 30 3.60 -12.38 -14.18
CA GLU A 30 4.96 -11.87 -13.92
C GLU A 30 4.95 -10.50 -13.20
N CYS A 31 3.99 -10.32 -12.27
CA CYS A 31 3.85 -9.09 -11.52
C CYS A 31 4.63 -9.17 -10.22
N GLU A 32 5.62 -8.29 -10.08
CA GLU A 32 6.49 -8.23 -8.90
C GLU A 32 6.11 -7.10 -7.93
N MET A 33 5.23 -6.18 -8.34
CA MET A 33 4.90 -4.97 -7.59
C MET A 33 3.41 -4.89 -7.27
N PHE A 34 3.09 -4.78 -5.98
CA PHE A 34 1.73 -4.70 -5.48
C PHE A 34 1.50 -3.48 -4.59
N ILE A 35 0.32 -2.87 -4.73
CA ILE A 35 -0.19 -1.88 -3.78
C ILE A 35 -1.41 -2.46 -3.10
N ILE A 36 -1.33 -2.67 -1.80
CA ILE A 36 -2.39 -3.32 -1.02
C ILE A 36 -3.13 -2.27 -0.20
N HIS A 37 -4.37 -1.99 -0.59
CA HIS A 37 -5.26 -1.17 0.24
C HIS A 37 -5.80 -2.01 1.39
N ALA A 38 -5.51 -1.59 2.62
CA ALA A 38 -5.78 -2.32 3.87
C ALA A 38 -7.27 -2.38 4.28
N ARG A 39 -8.21 -2.22 3.34
CA ARG A 39 -9.66 -2.39 3.56
C ARG A 39 -10.17 -3.39 2.54
N LYS A 40 -11.18 -4.17 2.87
CA LYS A 40 -11.96 -4.92 1.89
C LYS A 40 -12.81 -3.99 1.03
N ALA A 41 -13.20 -4.42 -0.17
CA ALA A 41 -14.27 -3.77 -0.95
C ALA A 41 -15.59 -4.47 -0.69
N TRP A 42 -16.67 -3.71 -0.73
CA TRP A 42 -18.03 -4.19 -0.96
C TRP A 42 -18.45 -3.72 -2.34
N LEU A 43 -18.68 -4.64 -3.28
CA LEU A 43 -19.12 -4.29 -4.64
C LEU A 43 -20.63 -4.08 -4.70
N SER A 44 -21.35 -4.57 -3.69
CA SER A 44 -22.78 -4.32 -3.49
C SER A 44 -23.03 -3.69 -2.12
N GLY A 45 -24.11 -2.93 -2.00
CA GLY A 45 -24.58 -2.38 -0.73
C GLY A 45 -23.87 -1.11 -0.23
N LEU A 46 -22.65 -0.79 -0.68
CA LEU A 46 -21.94 0.44 -0.31
C LEU A 46 -21.56 1.30 -1.52
N SER A 47 -21.74 2.61 -1.41
CA SER A 47 -21.22 3.58 -2.39
C SER A 47 -19.68 3.60 -2.42
N PRO A 48 -19.05 4.18 -3.47
CA PRO A 48 -17.60 4.35 -3.51
C PRO A 48 -17.03 5.16 -2.33
N LYS A 49 -17.79 6.12 -1.81
CA LYS A 49 -17.38 6.91 -0.63
C LYS A 49 -17.40 6.04 0.63
N GLU A 50 -18.50 5.34 0.87
CA GLU A 50 -18.66 4.44 2.02
C GLU A 50 -17.63 3.32 2.01
N ASN A 51 -17.31 2.77 0.85
CA ASN A 51 -16.23 1.79 0.67
C ASN A 51 -14.85 2.30 1.15
N ARG A 52 -14.64 3.62 1.24
CA ARG A 52 -13.38 4.21 1.74
C ARG A 52 -13.42 4.54 3.23
N GLU A 53 -14.58 4.47 3.87
CA GLU A 53 -14.82 4.99 5.22
C GLU A 53 -15.36 3.93 6.18
N ILE A 54 -16.24 3.04 5.72
CA ILE A 54 -16.95 2.05 6.55
C ILE A 54 -16.12 0.79 6.85
N PRO A 55 -15.62 0.00 5.87
CA PRO A 55 -14.97 -1.28 6.20
C PRO A 55 -13.64 -1.03 6.93
N PRO A 56 -13.38 -1.60 8.11
CA PRO A 56 -12.23 -1.22 8.93
C PRO A 56 -10.89 -1.45 8.20
N LEU A 57 -9.86 -0.70 8.62
CA LEU A 57 -8.49 -0.93 8.19
C LEU A 57 -7.91 -2.14 8.93
N ASP A 58 -7.19 -3.00 8.20
CA ASP A 58 -6.46 -4.14 8.73
C ASP A 58 -5.01 -4.12 8.20
N TYR A 59 -4.20 -3.23 8.77
CA TYR A 59 -2.77 -3.14 8.47
C TYR A 59 -1.99 -4.41 8.86
N PRO A 60 -2.24 -5.05 10.01
CA PRO A 60 -1.54 -6.29 10.39
C PRO A 60 -1.62 -7.37 9.31
N ARG A 61 -2.76 -7.52 8.64
CA ARG A 61 -2.91 -8.46 7.52
C ARG A 61 -2.03 -8.13 6.32
N VAL A 62 -1.87 -6.85 5.98
CA VAL A 62 -0.97 -6.44 4.90
C VAL A 62 0.49 -6.70 5.28
N TYR A 63 0.86 -6.45 6.54
CA TYR A 63 2.21 -6.78 7.02
C TYR A 63 2.49 -8.29 7.01
N GLN A 64 1.49 -9.11 7.36
CA GLN A 64 1.60 -10.56 7.25
C GLN A 64 1.84 -10.98 5.80
N LEU A 65 1.08 -10.40 4.86
CA LEU A 65 1.29 -10.63 3.43
C LEU A 65 2.71 -10.29 2.98
N LYS A 66 3.28 -9.14 3.39
CA LYS A 66 4.67 -8.80 3.05
C LYS A 66 5.69 -9.79 3.64
N ARG A 67 5.45 -10.30 4.86
CA ARG A 67 6.30 -11.33 5.47
C ARG A 67 6.27 -12.66 4.71
N ASP A 68 5.09 -13.05 4.24
CA ASP A 68 4.89 -14.33 3.55
C ASP A 68 5.36 -14.28 2.08
N PHE A 69 5.42 -13.08 1.50
CA PHE A 69 5.88 -12.84 0.14
C PHE A 69 7.06 -11.86 0.09
N PRO A 70 8.22 -12.19 0.70
CA PRO A 70 9.33 -11.26 0.85
C PRO A 70 10.00 -10.89 -0.48
N HIS A 71 9.84 -11.73 -1.51
CA HIS A 71 10.39 -11.56 -2.85
C HIS A 71 9.59 -10.54 -3.70
N LEU A 72 8.35 -10.21 -3.33
CA LEU A 72 7.53 -9.21 -4.02
C LEU A 72 7.74 -7.84 -3.38
N THR A 73 7.70 -6.78 -4.19
CA THR A 73 7.67 -5.40 -3.71
C THR A 73 6.22 -5.02 -3.37
N MET A 74 5.97 -4.63 -2.12
CA MET A 74 4.63 -4.30 -1.65
C MET A 74 4.56 -2.94 -0.96
N SER A 75 3.64 -2.10 -1.43
CA SER A 75 3.28 -0.82 -0.81
C SER A 75 1.92 -0.91 -0.12
N ILE A 76 1.82 -0.39 1.11
CA ILE A 76 0.55 -0.34 1.85
C ILE A 76 -0.22 0.94 1.55
N ASN A 77 -1.55 0.84 1.48
CA ASN A 77 -2.43 1.97 1.21
C ASN A 77 -3.66 1.98 2.13
N GLY A 78 -4.20 3.18 2.35
CA GLY A 78 -5.50 3.39 3.00
C GLY A 78 -5.37 4.02 4.38
N GLY A 79 -6.01 5.19 4.57
CA GLY A 79 -6.16 5.82 5.89
C GLY A 79 -4.92 6.52 6.47
N ILE A 80 -3.81 6.57 5.73
CA ILE A 80 -2.56 7.21 6.15
C ILE A 80 -2.67 8.72 5.95
N LYS A 81 -2.52 9.48 7.04
CA LYS A 81 -2.78 10.93 7.12
C LYS A 81 -1.57 11.77 7.50
N SER A 82 -0.46 11.15 7.85
CA SER A 82 0.75 11.87 8.24
C SER A 82 2.02 11.14 7.81
N LEU A 83 3.13 11.88 7.75
CA LEU A 83 4.45 11.29 7.50
C LEU A 83 4.90 10.38 8.64
N GLU A 84 4.49 10.66 9.88
CA GLU A 84 4.79 9.78 11.02
C GLU A 84 4.09 8.43 10.89
N GLU A 85 2.82 8.42 10.48
CA GLU A 85 2.12 7.16 10.16
C GLU A 85 2.81 6.44 8.98
N ALA A 86 3.20 7.18 7.93
CA ALA A 86 3.92 6.59 6.81
C ALA A 86 5.25 5.95 7.25
N LYS A 87 6.04 6.62 8.10
CA LYS A 87 7.29 6.09 8.66
C LYS A 87 7.05 4.81 9.44
N GLU A 88 5.99 4.73 10.24
CA GLU A 88 5.65 3.52 10.99
C GLU A 88 5.35 2.35 10.03
N HIS A 89 4.55 2.59 8.99
CA HIS A 89 4.27 1.58 7.97
C HIS A 89 5.53 1.11 7.22
N LEU A 90 6.45 2.03 6.90
CA LEU A 90 7.71 1.74 6.21
C LEU A 90 8.69 0.88 7.04
N ARG A 91 8.42 0.66 8.34
CA ARG A 91 9.16 -0.33 9.14
C ARG A 91 8.79 -1.76 8.79
N HIS A 92 7.62 -1.98 8.16
CA HIS A 92 7.08 -3.29 7.83
C HIS A 92 6.93 -3.55 6.33
N MET A 93 6.87 -2.48 5.53
CA MET A 93 6.54 -2.52 4.10
C MET A 93 7.65 -1.90 3.25
N ASP A 94 7.69 -2.25 1.97
CA ASP A 94 8.64 -1.64 1.02
C ASP A 94 8.19 -0.24 0.61
N GLY A 95 6.88 0.05 0.71
CA GLY A 95 6.40 1.38 0.41
C GLY A 95 5.07 1.73 1.07
N VAL A 96 4.70 2.99 0.93
CA VAL A 96 3.45 3.57 1.40
C VAL A 96 2.82 4.35 0.26
N MET A 97 1.52 4.20 0.07
CA MET A 97 0.75 5.05 -0.83
C MET A 97 -0.19 5.95 -0.05
N VAL A 98 -0.01 7.26 -0.19
CA VAL A 98 -0.87 8.30 0.39
C VAL A 98 -1.78 8.85 -0.70
N GLY A 99 -3.09 8.67 -0.53
CA GLY A 99 -4.11 9.13 -1.50
C GLY A 99 -4.75 10.46 -1.08
N ARG A 100 -5.96 10.39 -0.50
CA ARG A 100 -6.77 11.58 -0.15
C ARG A 100 -6.02 12.65 0.64
N GLU A 101 -5.16 12.26 1.57
CA GLU A 101 -4.42 13.24 2.38
C GLU A 101 -3.49 14.09 1.51
N ALA A 102 -2.82 13.52 0.51
CA ALA A 102 -1.97 14.27 -0.41
C ALA A 102 -2.76 15.31 -1.23
N TYR A 103 -4.02 15.02 -1.53
CA TYR A 103 -4.91 15.96 -2.23
C TYR A 103 -5.45 17.05 -1.29
N GLN A 104 -5.83 16.68 -0.06
CA GLN A 104 -6.42 17.61 0.92
C GLN A 104 -5.36 18.50 1.59
N ASN A 105 -4.15 17.98 1.75
CA ASN A 105 -3.02 18.66 2.35
C ASN A 105 -1.75 18.41 1.52
N PRO A 106 -1.60 19.04 0.35
CA PRO A 106 -0.43 18.87 -0.51
C PRO A 106 0.90 19.22 0.17
N GLY A 107 0.88 20.01 1.25
CA GLY A 107 2.05 20.34 2.05
C GLY A 107 2.76 19.11 2.64
N ILE A 108 2.05 17.99 2.83
CA ILE A 108 2.66 16.72 3.27
C ILE A 108 3.75 16.25 2.30
N LEU A 109 3.61 16.58 1.00
CA LEU A 109 4.54 16.18 -0.06
C LEU A 109 5.85 16.96 0.01
N ALA A 110 5.79 18.24 0.37
CA ALA A 110 6.96 19.11 0.45
C ALA A 110 7.98 18.63 1.50
N ALA A 111 7.53 17.83 2.48
CA ALA A 111 8.38 17.29 3.52
C ALA A 111 8.84 15.84 3.27
N VAL A 112 8.30 15.13 2.26
CA VAL A 112 8.63 13.70 2.00
C VAL A 112 10.12 13.51 1.72
N ASP A 113 10.71 14.30 0.82
CA ASP A 113 12.12 14.18 0.44
C ASP A 113 13.06 14.30 1.63
N ARG A 114 12.77 15.24 2.54
CA ARG A 114 13.56 15.45 3.76
C ARG A 114 13.31 14.36 4.79
N GLU A 115 12.05 14.05 5.10
CA GLU A 115 11.66 13.23 6.24
C GLU A 115 11.77 11.72 5.99
N ILE A 116 11.65 11.28 4.72
CA ILE A 116 11.64 9.86 4.34
C ILE A 116 12.92 9.49 3.62
N PHE A 117 13.37 10.33 2.70
CA PHE A 117 14.56 10.06 1.87
C PHE A 117 15.83 10.73 2.40
N GLY A 118 15.73 11.59 3.42
CA GLY A 118 16.89 12.24 4.05
C GLY A 118 17.66 13.15 3.10
N ALA A 119 16.97 13.82 2.17
CA ALA A 119 17.58 14.58 1.08
C ALA A 119 18.33 15.86 1.55
N ASP A 120 19.53 15.67 2.11
CA ASP A 120 20.74 16.43 1.80
C ASP A 120 21.65 15.66 0.82
N THR A 121 21.19 14.51 0.29
CA THR A 121 21.99 13.64 -0.60
C THR A 121 21.35 13.56 -1.98
N PRO A 122 22.10 13.74 -3.09
CA PRO A 122 21.53 13.68 -4.44
C PRO A 122 20.98 12.28 -4.74
N MET A 123 19.75 12.22 -5.24
CA MET A 123 19.12 10.99 -5.72
C MET A 123 20.02 10.35 -6.81
N ARG A 124 20.53 9.14 -6.56
CA ARG A 124 21.19 8.34 -7.61
C ARG A 124 20.12 7.52 -8.33
N PRO A 125 20.00 7.62 -9.66
CA PRO A 125 19.12 6.73 -10.40
C PRO A 125 19.71 5.31 -10.40
N GLY A 126 18.97 4.32 -9.91
CA GLY A 126 19.20 2.90 -10.22
C GLY A 126 19.67 1.95 -9.11
N CYS A 127 19.61 2.29 -7.82
CA CYS A 127 19.88 1.30 -6.76
C CYS A 127 18.58 0.74 -6.18
N GLY A 128 18.24 -0.49 -6.59
CA GLY A 128 17.13 -1.29 -6.05
C GLY A 128 17.32 -1.58 -4.56
N GLY A 129 16.27 -1.33 -3.78
CA GLY A 129 16.26 -1.41 -2.32
C GLY A 129 15.91 -0.08 -1.65
N SER A 130 15.00 0.72 -2.24
CA SER A 130 14.59 2.01 -1.68
C SER A 130 13.14 1.94 -1.25
N ARG A 131 12.88 2.21 0.03
CA ARG A 131 11.55 2.48 0.55
C ARG A 131 10.87 3.53 -0.32
N ASP A 132 9.63 3.31 -0.77
CA ASP A 132 8.95 4.23 -1.68
C ASP A 132 7.70 4.86 -1.05
N VAL A 133 7.47 6.15 -1.29
CA VAL A 133 6.21 6.83 -0.97
C VAL A 133 5.57 7.27 -2.29
N SER A 134 4.65 6.45 -2.79
CA SER A 134 3.98 6.71 -4.05
C SER A 134 2.69 7.53 -3.85
N LEU A 135 2.40 8.43 -4.77
CA LEU A 135 1.22 9.29 -4.74
C LEU A 135 0.38 9.05 -5.99
N TYR A 136 -0.90 8.70 -5.79
CA TYR A 136 -1.91 8.64 -6.84
C TYR A 136 -3.26 9.11 -6.30
#